data_AF-A0A834HT57-F1
#
_entry.id   AF-A0A834HT57-F1
#
_cell.length_a   1.000
_cell.length_b   1.000
_cell.length_c   1.000
_cell.angle_alpha   90.00
_cell.angle_beta   90.00
_cell.angle_gamma   90.00
#
_symmetry.space_group_name_H-M   'P 1'
#
loop_
_entity.id
_entity.type
_entity.pdbx_description
1 polymer ?
#
loop_
_entity_poly.entity_id
_entity_poly.type
_entity_poly.pdbx_seq_one_letter_code
_entity_poly.pdbx_strand_id
1 'polypeptide(L)'
;MTTTTTTIRKSYGNRKLFSCPEDYPIRSPKQKSGSVNNLLKKSGEDVNKLIKYIDDNIVGKSNAFLGPFGRRKAVFCDYAASGRSLQFIEEYILREILPTYGNTHFTTSISSLQTTLFR
;
A
#
# COMPACT_ATOMS: atom_id res chain seq x y z
N MET A 1 -40.53 -19.05 33.58
CA MET A 1 -39.78 -17.85 33.19
C MET A 1 -38.41 -18.28 32.69
N THR A 2 -38.23 -18.37 31.37
CA THR A 2 -36.99 -18.84 30.73
C THR A 2 -36.35 -17.67 30.00
N THR A 3 -35.24 -17.17 30.53
CA THR A 3 -34.43 -16.10 29.93
C THR A 3 -33.51 -16.68 28.86
N THR A 4 -33.77 -16.37 27.59
CA THR A 4 -32.92 -16.74 26.46
C THR A 4 -31.89 -15.63 26.23
N THR A 5 -30.63 -15.86 26.64
CA THR A 5 -29.52 -14.92 26.41
C THR A 5 -28.95 -15.11 25.01
N THR A 6 -29.35 -14.26 24.07
CA THR A 6 -28.81 -14.21 22.70
C THR A 6 -27.42 -13.58 22.71
N THR A 7 -26.38 -14.40 22.50
CA THR A 7 -25.01 -13.89 22.29
C THR A 7 -24.86 -13.39 20.86
N ILE A 8 -24.97 -12.07 20.68
CA ILE A 8 -24.66 -11.40 19.40
C ILE A 8 -23.17 -11.56 19.15
N ARG A 9 -22.79 -12.50 18.26
CA ARG A 9 -21.43 -12.54 17.71
C ARG A 9 -21.23 -11.29 16.87
N LYS A 10 -20.41 -10.35 17.36
CA LYS A 10 -19.88 -9.24 16.56
C LYS A 10 -19.06 -9.85 15.42
N SER A 11 -19.68 -9.99 14.25
CA SER A 11 -18.96 -10.24 13.00
C SER A 11 -18.23 -8.95 12.67
N TYR A 12 -16.98 -8.85 13.10
CA TYR A 12 -16.11 -7.80 12.59
C TYR A 12 -15.90 -8.11 11.11
N GLY A 13 -16.54 -7.31 10.25
CA GLY A 13 -16.42 -7.41 8.80
C GLY A 13 -14.95 -7.56 8.39
N ASN A 14 -14.71 -8.28 7.30
CA ASN A 14 -13.42 -8.72 6.77
C ASN A 14 -12.32 -7.64 6.82
N ARG A 15 -11.71 -7.44 8.00
CA ARG A 15 -10.65 -6.45 8.22
C ARG A 15 -9.33 -7.04 7.73
N LYS A 16 -9.09 -6.86 6.43
CA LYS A 16 -7.82 -7.07 5.75
C LYS A 16 -6.85 -5.92 6.09
N LEU A 17 -6.62 -5.67 7.38
CA LEU A 17 -5.90 -4.47 7.85
C LEU A 17 -4.41 -4.43 7.46
N PHE A 18 -3.81 -5.55 7.05
CA PHE A 18 -2.39 -5.63 6.66
C PHE A 18 -2.10 -6.73 5.64
N SER A 19 -3.09 -7.22 4.89
CA SER A 19 -2.79 -8.13 3.79
C SER A 19 -2.34 -7.30 2.59
N CYS A 20 -1.14 -7.58 2.07
CA CYS A 20 -0.83 -7.22 0.69
C CYS A 20 -2.03 -7.62 -0.19
N PRO A 21 -2.51 -6.76 -1.09
CA PRO A 21 -3.59 -7.12 -2.01
C PRO A 21 -3.29 -8.47 -2.67
N GLU A 22 -4.20 -9.44 -2.55
CA GLU A 22 -4.07 -10.75 -3.22
C GLU A 22 -3.88 -10.63 -4.73
N ASP A 23 -4.26 -9.49 -5.31
CA ASP A 23 -4.08 -9.14 -6.72
C ASP A 23 -2.66 -8.68 -7.07
N TYR A 24 -1.66 -8.90 -6.20
CA TYR A 24 -0.29 -8.94 -6.67
C TYR A 24 -0.24 -10.03 -7.75
N PRO A 25 0.06 -9.71 -9.04
CA PRO A 25 0.05 -10.72 -10.08
C PRO A 25 1.31 -11.58 -9.97
N ILE A 26 1.39 -12.41 -8.93
CA ILE A 26 2.25 -13.58 -8.92
C ILE A 26 1.56 -14.59 -9.80
N ARG A 27 1.70 -14.41 -11.12
CA ARG A 27 1.34 -15.44 -12.10
C ARG A 27 2.31 -16.60 -11.91
N SER A 28 2.04 -17.44 -10.92
CA SER A 28 2.81 -18.66 -10.66
C SER A 28 2.28 -19.75 -11.58
N PRO A 29 3.10 -20.34 -12.47
CA PRO A 29 2.73 -21.60 -13.09
C PRO A 29 2.76 -22.65 -11.99
N LYS A 30 1.69 -23.45 -11.90
CA LYS A 30 1.66 -24.66 -11.06
C LYS A 30 2.92 -25.49 -11.35
N GLN A 31 3.86 -25.56 -10.41
CA GLN A 31 4.90 -26.58 -10.44
C GLN A 31 4.95 -27.31 -9.10
N LYS A 32 4.44 -28.55 -9.15
CA LYS A 32 4.71 -29.61 -8.21
C LYS A 32 6.22 -29.94 -8.25
N SER A 33 6.73 -30.33 -7.09
CA SER A 33 7.96 -31.10 -6.86
C SER A 33 9.26 -30.57 -7.48
N GLY A 34 10.17 -30.12 -6.61
CA GLY A 34 11.61 -30.31 -6.84
C GLY A 34 12.49 -29.06 -6.71
N SER A 35 13.57 -29.25 -5.96
CA SER A 35 14.83 -28.51 -6.01
C SER A 35 14.91 -27.18 -5.24
N VAL A 36 15.49 -27.29 -4.04
CA VAL A 36 15.89 -26.19 -3.13
C VAL A 36 16.76 -25.12 -3.85
N ASN A 37 17.44 -25.49 -4.94
CA ASN A 37 18.27 -24.59 -5.75
C ASN A 37 17.48 -23.51 -6.52
N ASN A 38 16.17 -23.68 -6.73
CA ASN A 38 15.33 -22.68 -7.40
C ASN A 38 14.88 -21.53 -6.47
N LEU A 39 14.96 -21.70 -5.15
CA LEU A 39 14.48 -20.69 -4.20
C LEU A 39 15.40 -19.46 -4.13
N LEU A 40 16.72 -19.68 -4.22
CA LEU A 40 17.75 -18.64 -4.18
C LEU A 40 17.83 -17.80 -5.46
N LYS A 41 17.46 -18.39 -6.61
CA LYS A 41 17.37 -17.66 -7.89
C LYS A 41 16.09 -16.84 -7.99
N LYS A 42 14.99 -17.37 -7.45
CA LYS A 42 13.67 -16.72 -7.44
C LYS A 42 13.68 -15.45 -6.57
N SER A 43 14.33 -15.47 -5.41
CA SER A 43 14.41 -14.29 -4.54
C SER A 43 15.09 -13.09 -5.22
N GLY A 44 16.17 -13.32 -5.98
CA GLY A 44 16.85 -12.24 -6.70
C GLY A 44 15.99 -11.61 -7.80
N GLU A 45 15.23 -12.41 -8.54
CA GLU A 45 14.27 -11.90 -9.53
C GLU A 45 13.11 -11.14 -8.89
N ASP A 46 12.62 -11.62 -7.74
CA ASP A 46 11.50 -11.00 -7.02
C ASP A 46 11.91 -9.65 -6.42
N VAL A 47 13.14 -9.53 -5.90
CA VAL A 47 13.71 -8.24 -5.43
C VAL A 47 13.84 -7.26 -6.58
N ASN A 48 14.37 -7.68 -7.73
CA ASN A 48 14.50 -6.79 -8.90
C ASN A 48 13.14 -6.31 -9.44
N LYS A 49 12.13 -7.18 -9.44
CA LYS A 49 10.76 -6.81 -9.79
C LYS A 49 10.18 -5.80 -8.81
N LEU A 50 10.41 -5.98 -7.51
CA LEU A 50 9.96 -5.05 -6.47
C LEU A 50 10.64 -3.68 -6.61
N ILE A 51 11.96 -3.65 -6.82
CA ILE A 51 12.70 -2.41 -7.05
C ILE A 51 12.16 -1.67 -8.27
N LYS A 52 11.94 -2.39 -9.38
CA LYS A 52 11.36 -1.82 -10.59
C LYS A 52 9.94 -1.28 -10.34
N TYR A 53 9.12 -2.00 -9.60
CA TYR A 53 7.77 -1.56 -9.24
C TYR A 53 7.81 -0.26 -8.41
N ILE A 54 8.69 -0.18 -7.40
CA ILE A 54 8.86 1.04 -6.61
C ILE A 54 9.31 2.19 -7.51
N ASP A 55 10.32 1.96 -8.35
CA ASP A 55 10.86 2.98 -9.26
C ASP A 55 9.83 3.48 -10.28
N ASP A 56 8.92 2.63 -10.77
CA ASP A 56 7.86 3.03 -11.70
C ASP A 56 6.74 3.82 -11.01
N ASN A 57 6.54 3.64 -9.70
CA ASN A 57 5.52 4.34 -8.92
C ASN A 57 5.99 5.66 -8.29
N ILE A 58 7.24 6.09 -8.52
CA ILE A 58 7.73 7.37 -8.01
C ILE A 58 7.00 8.53 -8.71
N VAL A 59 6.27 9.32 -7.91
CA VAL A 59 5.57 10.50 -8.42
C VAL A 59 6.60 11.53 -8.90
N GLY A 60 6.41 12.02 -10.13
CA GLY A 60 7.27 13.05 -10.72
C GLY A 60 8.67 12.59 -11.14
N LYS A 61 8.89 11.28 -11.34
CA LYS A 61 10.18 10.71 -11.80
C LYS A 61 10.69 11.29 -13.12
N SER A 62 9.78 11.59 -14.05
CA SER A 62 10.08 12.14 -15.38
C SER A 62 9.91 13.66 -15.45
N ASN A 63 9.75 14.32 -14.29
CA ASN A 63 9.56 15.77 -14.29
C ASN A 63 10.81 16.46 -14.83
N ALA A 64 10.60 17.39 -15.74
CA ALA A 64 11.66 18.10 -16.43
C ALA A 64 11.34 19.58 -16.38
N PHE A 65 12.35 20.39 -16.09
CA PHE A 65 12.22 21.84 -16.08
C PHE A 65 12.87 22.41 -17.35
N LEU A 66 12.34 23.56 -17.78
CA LEU A 66 12.91 24.33 -18.87
C LEU A 66 13.91 25.33 -18.29
N GLY A 67 15.19 25.19 -18.65
CA GLY A 67 16.23 26.15 -18.30
C GLY A 67 16.74 26.92 -19.52
N PRO A 68 17.62 27.90 -19.31
CA PRO A 68 18.27 28.65 -20.39
C PRO A 68 19.06 27.76 -21.36
N PHE A 69 19.46 26.56 -20.92
CA PHE A 69 20.17 25.56 -21.71
C PHE A 69 19.26 24.42 -22.20
N GLY A 70 17.95 24.66 -22.30
CA GLY A 70 16.95 23.70 -22.76
C GLY A 70 16.32 22.88 -21.64
N ARG A 71 15.57 21.84 -22.05
CA ARG A 71 14.82 20.97 -21.14
C ARG A 71 15.75 19.99 -20.44
N ARG A 72 15.78 20.03 -19.10
CA ARG A 72 16.61 19.15 -18.27
C ARG A 72 15.74 18.35 -17.30
N LYS A 73 16.08 17.09 -17.08
CA LYS A 73 15.39 16.22 -16.13
C LYS A 73 15.73 16.63 -14.70
N ALA A 74 14.72 16.79 -13.85
CA ALA A 74 14.93 17.03 -12.42
C ALA A 74 15.24 15.69 -11.74
N VAL A 75 16.51 15.48 -11.37
CA VAL A 75 16.95 14.29 -10.63
C VAL A 75 16.99 14.62 -9.15
N PHE A 76 16.34 13.79 -8.34
CA PHE A 76 16.39 13.89 -6.89
C PHE A 76 17.47 12.95 -6.37
N CYS A 77 18.43 13.50 -5.64
CA CYS A 77 19.60 12.75 -5.18
C CYS A 77 19.63 12.54 -3.66
N ASP A 78 18.73 13.17 -2.90
CA ASP A 78 18.75 13.15 -1.43
C ASP A 78 17.62 12.28 -0.85
N TYR A 79 17.68 10.98 -1.17
CA TYR A 79 16.76 9.98 -0.62
C TYR A 79 17.05 9.65 0.86
N ALA A 80 18.16 10.13 1.42
CA ALA A 80 18.49 9.98 2.83
C ALA A 80 17.71 10.97 3.69
N ALA A 81 17.53 12.22 3.23
CA ALA A 81 16.74 13.21 3.93
C ALA A 81 15.23 12.95 3.82
N SER A 82 14.73 12.60 2.63
CA SER A 82 13.31 12.29 2.43
C SER A 82 13.08 11.38 1.24
N GLY A 83 12.10 10.48 1.36
CA GLY A 83 11.58 9.72 0.23
C GLY A 83 10.68 10.59 -0.64
N ARG A 84 10.60 10.26 -1.94
CA ARG A 84 9.54 10.80 -2.82
C ARG A 84 8.23 10.06 -2.59
N SER A 85 7.11 10.76 -2.78
CA SER A 85 5.78 10.14 -2.78
C SER A 85 5.68 9.01 -3.81
N LEU A 86 4.99 7.94 -3.41
CA LEU A 86 4.73 6.76 -4.24
C LEU A 86 3.26 6.70 -4.59
N GLN A 87 2.97 6.52 -5.87
CA GLN A 87 1.61 6.58 -6.41
C GLN A 87 0.64 5.62 -5.71
N PHE A 88 1.04 4.38 -5.46
CA PHE A 88 0.17 3.40 -4.79
C PHE A 88 -0.18 3.78 -3.35
N ILE A 89 0.68 4.53 -2.65
CA ILE A 89 0.39 5.04 -1.30
C ILE A 89 -0.62 6.17 -1.39
N GLU A 90 -0.41 7.11 -2.31
CA GLU A 90 -1.33 8.24 -2.53
C GLU A 90 -2.72 7.75 -2.98
N GLU A 91 -2.77 6.75 -3.87
CA GLU A 91 -4.03 6.13 -4.27
C GLU A 91 -4.76 5.45 -3.10
N TYR A 92 -4.02 4.81 -2.19
CA TYR A 92 -4.61 4.22 -0.98
C TYR A 92 -5.16 5.29 -0.04
N ILE A 93 -4.41 6.37 0.19
CA ILE A 93 -4.87 7.51 0.99
C ILE A 93 -6.16 8.08 0.38
N LEU A 94 -6.16 8.33 -0.93
CA LEU A 94 -7.30 8.87 -1.66
C LEU A 94 -8.54 7.98 -1.60
N ARG A 95 -8.38 6.66 -1.78
CA ARG A 95 -9.51 5.72 -1.91
C ARG A 95 -10.03 5.18 -0.58
N GLU A 96 -9.16 4.93 0.39
CA GLU A 96 -9.53 4.23 1.63
C GLU A 96 -9.58 5.18 2.83
N ILE A 97 -8.62 6.11 2.92
CA ILE A 97 -8.49 6.98 4.10
C ILE A 97 -9.41 8.19 3.97
N LEU A 98 -9.32 8.95 2.87
CA LEU A 98 -10.06 10.21 2.73
C LEU A 98 -11.58 10.06 2.81
N PRO A 99 -12.24 9.01 2.28
CA PRO A 99 -13.69 8.89 2.39
C PRO A 99 -14.19 8.68 3.82
N THR A 100 -13.34 8.14 4.70
CA THR A 100 -13.68 7.87 6.10
C THR A 100 -12.99 8.82 7.07
N TYR A 101 -12.25 9.80 6.55
CA TYR A 101 -11.56 10.79 7.35
C TYR A 101 -12.55 11.72 8.04
N GLY A 102 -12.36 11.93 9.34
CA GLY A 102 -13.18 12.77 10.19
C GLY A 102 -12.36 13.35 11.34
N ASN A 103 -12.77 14.51 11.83
CA ASN A 103 -12.09 15.15 12.95
C ASN A 103 -12.16 14.26 14.20
N THR A 104 -11.02 14.00 14.84
CA THR A 104 -10.91 13.15 16.04
C THR A 104 -11.48 13.80 17.30
N HIS A 105 -11.81 15.09 17.26
CA HIS A 105 -12.34 15.84 18.40
C HIS A 105 -13.80 15.47 18.78
N PHE A 106 -14.50 14.65 17.99
CA PHE A 106 -15.86 14.21 18.30
C PHE A 106 -16.01 12.70 18.09
N THR A 107 -16.15 11.91 19.15
CA THR A 107 -16.21 10.44 19.06
C THR A 107 -17.58 9.87 18.69
N THR A 108 -18.57 10.72 18.45
CA THR A 108 -19.96 10.30 18.19
C THR A 108 -20.22 9.92 16.73
N SER A 109 -19.32 10.27 15.81
CA SER A 109 -19.46 9.98 14.37
C SER A 109 -18.59 8.80 13.93
N ILE A 110 -19.07 8.06 12.92
CA ILE A 110 -18.37 6.88 12.38
C ILE A 110 -17.01 7.27 11.80
N SER A 111 -16.90 8.40 11.11
CA SER A 111 -15.66 8.88 10.50
C SER A 111 -14.62 9.28 11.54
N SER A 112 -15.04 9.90 12.64
CA SER A 112 -14.15 10.26 13.75
C SER A 112 -13.61 9.03 14.50
N LEU A 113 -14.46 8.00 14.69
CA LEU A 113 -14.01 6.74 15.27
C LEU A 113 -13.01 6.04 14.34
N GLN A 114 -13.31 5.98 13.04
CA GLN A 114 -12.43 5.38 12.05
C GLN A 114 -11.08 6.10 11.97
N THR A 115 -11.08 7.43 11.98
CA THR A 115 -9.83 8.23 11.96
C THR A 115 -8.98 7.99 13.20
N THR A 116 -9.61 7.72 14.35
CA THR A 116 -8.89 7.35 15.59
C THR A 116 -8.22 5.98 15.47
N LEU A 117 -8.74 5.06 14.64
CA LEU A 117 -8.14 3.75 14.38
C LEU A 117 -6.95 3.79 13.42
N PHE A 118 -6.77 4.89 12.67
CA PHE A 118 -5.60 5.07 11.80
C PHE A 118 -4.34 5.54 12.56
N ARG A 119 -4.47 5.87 13.86
CA ARG A 119 -3.36 6.18 14.76
C ARG A 119 -2.69 4.90 15.26
#